data_AF-A0A945F3C0-F1
#
_entry.id   AF-A0A945F3C0-F1
#
_cell.length_a   1.000
_cell.length_b   1.000
_cell.length_c   1.000
_cell.angle_alpha   90.00
_cell.angle_beta   90.00
_cell.angle_gamma   90.00
#
_symmetry.space_group_name_H-M   'P 1'
#
loop_
_entity.id
_entity.type
_entity.pdbx_description
1 polymer ?
#
loop_
_entity_poly.entity_id
_entity_poly.type
_entity_poly.pdbx_seq_one_letter_code
_entity_poly.pdbx_strand_id
1 'polypeptide(L)'
;MIEELLAIKNIDVYFVMGIILFFGLIESIAGFLKNSNRKKGDWIQEILSFLILGNLIKPVIIFLMFSLGDFFFPQYRLALAPLSFVGLFTVYILIDDILQYWYHRAAHETPFLWKLHRPHHQAEEMGYFVSYRNALVYYLLMPNIWWVAIILFLGGGKVVALGLILKQLIIIGSHSRLKWDKPFYQYAVLRPLIKILERIIITPAFHHSHHGTSRLDAASEPNGNFGNMFSFWDQLFGTARFQNSYPKEYGLQQKTNDPWTASYFYPFVKSPDIKSEWSAGFKKTDTSSSEAIPVSLTKGEAYLWCACGMSKDQPFCDGSHHGTKFKPQKFTVKRTGTVKLCNCKKSNGTPFCDDTHLSLKSTS
;
A
#
# COMPACT_ATOMS: atom_id res chain seq x y z
N MET A 1 -7.96 22.82 -26.70
CA MET A 1 -8.56 22.66 -25.36
C MET A 1 -7.62 22.04 -24.32
N ILE A 2 -7.28 20.73 -24.35
CA ILE A 2 -6.41 20.12 -23.31
C ILE A 2 -5.00 20.72 -23.34
N GLU A 3 -4.41 20.92 -24.51
CA GLU A 3 -3.08 21.51 -24.62
C GLU A 3 -3.01 22.96 -24.15
N GLU A 4 -4.04 23.75 -24.39
CA GLU A 4 -4.15 25.15 -23.93
C GLU A 4 -4.31 25.20 -22.40
N LEU A 5 -5.10 24.28 -21.84
CA LEU A 5 -5.23 24.13 -20.39
C LEU A 5 -3.88 23.77 -19.76
N LEU A 6 -3.16 22.81 -20.34
CA LEU A 6 -1.84 22.38 -19.87
C LEU A 6 -0.73 23.44 -20.10
N ALA A 7 -0.99 24.48 -20.89
CA ALA A 7 -0.07 25.61 -21.06
C ALA A 7 -0.15 26.64 -19.92
N ILE A 8 -1.19 26.57 -19.08
CA ILE A 8 -1.32 27.45 -17.91
C ILE A 8 -0.21 27.11 -16.91
N LYS A 9 0.55 28.14 -16.50
CA LYS A 9 1.64 27.98 -15.52
C LYS A 9 1.11 27.37 -14.22
N ASN A 10 1.76 26.32 -13.73
CA ASN A 10 1.44 25.60 -12.49
C ASN A 10 0.02 24.99 -12.45
N ILE A 11 -0.58 24.70 -13.60
CA ILE A 11 -1.93 24.14 -13.67
C ILE A 11 -2.07 22.80 -12.95
N ASP A 12 -1.05 21.96 -13.03
CA ASP A 12 -0.94 20.71 -12.28
C ASP A 12 -1.00 20.95 -10.77
N VAL A 13 -0.26 21.94 -10.27
CA VAL A 13 -0.30 22.31 -8.84
C VAL A 13 -1.70 22.77 -8.45
N TYR A 14 -2.36 23.62 -9.25
CA TYR A 14 -3.71 24.10 -8.95
C TYR A 14 -4.74 22.98 -8.93
N PHE A 15 -4.70 22.06 -9.89
CA PHE A 15 -5.59 20.89 -9.91
C PHE A 15 -5.32 19.95 -8.74
N VAL A 16 -4.06 19.66 -8.43
CA VAL A 16 -3.71 18.79 -7.30
C VAL A 16 -4.15 19.40 -5.97
N MET A 17 -3.92 20.70 -5.76
CA MET A 17 -4.42 21.41 -4.58
C MET A 17 -5.95 21.42 -4.55
N GLY A 18 -6.60 21.64 -5.70
CA GLY A 18 -8.05 21.57 -5.84
C GLY A 18 -8.63 20.21 -5.46
N ILE A 19 -8.00 19.11 -5.87
CA ILE A 19 -8.39 17.74 -5.49
C ILE A 19 -8.28 17.54 -3.98
N ILE A 20 -7.16 17.95 -3.37
CA ILE A 20 -6.95 17.85 -1.92
C ILE A 20 -8.02 18.66 -1.17
N LEU A 21 -8.25 19.91 -1.58
CA LEU A 21 -9.26 20.78 -0.97
C LEU A 21 -10.67 20.23 -1.14
N PHE A 22 -10.99 19.68 -2.31
CA PHE A 22 -12.29 19.08 -2.59
C PHE A 22 -12.59 17.89 -1.67
N PHE A 23 -11.67 16.92 -1.58
CA PHE A 23 -11.85 15.77 -0.69
C PHE A 23 -11.80 16.18 0.78
N GLY A 24 -10.91 17.10 1.17
CA GLY A 24 -10.86 17.64 2.52
C GLY A 24 -12.17 18.32 2.93
N LEU A 25 -12.75 19.12 2.04
CA LEU A 25 -14.04 19.78 2.26
C LEU A 25 -15.18 18.76 2.36
N ILE A 26 -15.26 17.79 1.44
CA ILE A 26 -16.33 16.79 1.47
C ILE A 26 -16.23 15.90 2.71
N GLU A 27 -15.04 15.45 3.10
CA GLU A 27 -14.87 14.67 4.32
C GLU A 27 -15.22 15.49 5.57
N SER A 28 -14.93 16.79 5.56
CA SER A 28 -15.34 17.72 6.63
C SER A 28 -16.86 17.85 6.71
N ILE A 29 -17.54 18.10 5.58
CA ILE A 29 -19.01 18.22 5.49
C ILE A 29 -19.68 16.91 5.91
N ALA A 30 -19.12 15.77 5.52
CA ALA A 30 -19.61 14.45 5.92
C ALA A 30 -19.39 14.13 7.41
N GLY A 31 -18.75 15.04 8.17
CA GLY A 31 -18.51 14.90 9.61
C GLY A 31 -17.38 13.95 9.97
N PHE A 32 -16.58 13.49 9.00
CA PHE A 32 -15.53 12.51 9.25
C PHE A 32 -14.38 13.08 10.08
N LEU A 33 -14.03 14.36 9.90
CA LEU A 33 -12.98 14.99 10.69
C LEU A 33 -13.39 15.21 12.16
N LYS A 34 -14.68 15.45 12.42
CA LYS A 34 -15.20 15.67 13.79
C LYS A 34 -15.19 14.38 14.62
N ASN A 35 -15.41 13.23 13.97
CA ASN A 35 -15.49 11.91 14.60
C ASN A 35 -14.22 11.08 14.39
N SER A 36 -13.08 11.75 14.17
CA SER A 36 -11.80 11.12 13.87
C SER A 36 -11.08 10.71 15.15
N ASN A 37 -10.50 9.51 15.16
CA ASN A 37 -9.61 9.00 16.21
C ASN A 37 -8.13 9.36 15.98
N ARG A 38 -7.80 9.99 14.84
CA ARG A 38 -6.46 10.52 14.53
C ARG A 38 -5.88 11.38 15.66
N LYS A 39 -4.63 11.11 16.00
CA LYS A 39 -3.87 11.86 17.01
C LYS A 39 -3.19 13.08 16.37
N LYS A 40 -2.76 14.03 17.19
CA LYS A 40 -1.97 15.21 16.74
C LYS A 40 -0.74 14.78 15.93
N GLY A 41 -0.06 13.71 16.32
CA GLY A 41 1.10 13.18 15.61
C GLY A 41 0.78 12.68 14.20
N ASP A 42 -0.43 12.17 13.96
CA ASP A 42 -0.86 11.72 12.64
C ASP A 42 -0.99 12.88 11.67
N TRP A 43 -1.63 13.97 12.12
CA TRP A 43 -1.75 15.20 11.34
C TRP A 43 -0.39 15.84 11.06
N ILE A 44 0.49 15.91 12.07
CA ILE A 44 1.85 16.42 11.88
C ILE A 44 2.58 15.60 10.81
N GLN A 45 2.56 14.27 10.92
CA GLN A 45 3.23 13.42 9.96
C GLN A 45 2.70 13.63 8.54
N GLU A 46 1.39 13.58 8.33
CA GLU A 46 0.83 13.70 6.98
C GLU A 46 1.09 15.09 6.37
N ILE A 47 0.93 16.18 7.14
CA ILE A 47 1.18 17.56 6.67
C ILE A 47 2.65 17.76 6.36
N LEU A 48 3.52 17.37 7.29
CA LEU A 48 4.97 17.50 7.09
C LEU A 48 5.45 16.64 5.92
N SER A 49 4.95 15.41 5.78
CA SER A 49 5.28 14.52 4.67
C SER A 49 4.85 15.12 3.34
N PHE A 50 3.64 15.66 3.25
CA PHE A 50 3.15 16.35 2.06
C PHE A 50 4.03 17.55 1.69
N LEU A 51 4.34 18.42 2.67
CA LEU A 51 5.14 19.62 2.45
C LEU A 51 6.58 19.28 2.04
N ILE A 52 7.22 18.33 2.71
CA ILE A 52 8.59 17.89 2.38
C ILE A 52 8.61 17.18 1.02
N LEU A 53 7.62 16.33 0.72
CA LEU A 53 7.54 15.66 -0.57
C LEU A 53 7.44 16.66 -1.73
N GLY A 54 6.53 17.63 -1.61
CA GLY A 54 6.25 18.62 -2.65
C GLY A 54 7.35 19.67 -2.80
N ASN A 55 7.89 20.19 -1.70
CA ASN A 55 8.78 21.36 -1.71
C ASN A 55 10.26 21.03 -1.53
N LEU A 56 10.62 19.78 -1.19
CA LEU A 56 12.00 19.38 -1.01
C LEU A 56 12.36 18.14 -1.84
N ILE A 57 11.73 16.99 -1.58
CA ILE A 57 12.11 15.71 -2.21
C ILE A 57 11.97 15.76 -3.73
N LYS A 58 10.80 16.15 -4.25
CA LYS A 58 10.58 16.23 -5.70
C LYS A 58 11.51 17.25 -6.38
N PRO A 59 11.63 18.52 -5.90
CA PRO A 59 12.59 19.46 -6.47
C PRO A 59 14.04 18.98 -6.44
N VAL A 60 14.50 18.35 -5.35
CA VAL A 60 15.85 17.80 -5.26
C VAL A 60 16.07 16.68 -6.27
N ILE A 61 15.14 15.74 -6.41
CA ILE A 61 15.24 14.67 -7.42
C ILE A 61 15.27 15.24 -8.83
N ILE A 62 14.41 16.22 -9.14
CA ILE A 62 14.39 16.89 -10.45
C ILE A 62 15.71 17.61 -10.70
N PHE A 63 16.20 18.40 -9.73
CA PHE A 63 17.48 19.10 -9.84
C PHE A 63 18.64 18.12 -10.10
N LEU A 64 18.73 17.05 -9.31
CA LEU A 64 19.75 16.01 -9.47
C LEU A 64 19.65 15.34 -10.85
N MET A 65 18.44 14.99 -11.28
CA MET A 65 18.23 14.36 -12.58
C MET A 65 18.63 15.28 -13.74
N PHE A 66 18.29 16.57 -13.68
CA PHE A 66 18.72 17.54 -14.69
C PHE A 66 20.23 17.74 -14.67
N SER A 67 20.84 17.83 -13.49
CA SER A 67 22.29 18.03 -13.35
C SER A 67 23.08 16.83 -13.93
N LEU A 68 22.67 15.61 -13.58
CA LEU A 68 23.26 14.38 -14.12
C LEU A 68 22.96 14.21 -15.61
N GLY A 69 21.73 14.54 -16.03
CA GLY A 69 21.31 14.48 -17.43
C GLY A 69 22.10 15.44 -18.30
N ASP A 70 22.29 16.69 -17.88
CA ASP A 70 23.08 17.68 -18.63
C ASP A 70 24.58 17.33 -18.66
N PHE A 71 25.10 16.69 -17.60
CA PHE A 71 26.50 16.28 -17.55
C PHE A 71 26.80 15.04 -18.40
N PHE A 72 26.00 13.97 -18.27
CA PHE A 72 26.27 12.69 -18.93
C PHE A 72 25.51 12.50 -20.26
N PHE A 73 24.36 13.14 -20.41
CA PHE A 73 23.37 12.88 -21.46
C PHE A 73 22.79 14.15 -22.12
N PRO A 74 23.57 15.22 -22.34
CA PRO A 74 23.02 16.50 -22.82
C PRO A 74 22.28 16.39 -24.16
N GLN A 75 22.70 15.45 -25.02
CA GLN A 75 22.07 15.18 -26.32
C GLN A 75 20.62 14.68 -26.24
N TYR A 76 20.19 14.18 -25.08
CA TYR A 76 18.84 13.67 -24.88
C TYR A 76 17.88 14.71 -24.26
N ARG A 77 18.38 15.91 -23.93
CA ARG A 77 17.54 16.98 -23.39
C ARG A 77 16.44 17.33 -24.39
N LEU A 78 15.18 17.31 -23.93
CA LEU A 78 13.99 17.53 -24.76
C LEU A 78 13.80 16.52 -25.91
N ALA A 79 14.48 15.37 -25.92
CA ALA A 79 14.44 14.42 -27.03
C ALA A 79 13.05 13.84 -27.33
N LEU A 80 12.12 13.85 -26.35
CA LEU A 80 10.75 13.36 -26.54
C LEU A 80 9.76 14.48 -26.94
N ALA A 81 10.19 15.74 -26.99
CA ALA A 81 9.34 16.87 -27.36
C ALA A 81 8.65 16.73 -28.74
N PRO A 82 9.29 16.13 -29.77
CA PRO A 82 8.64 15.93 -31.08
C PRO A 82 7.64 14.76 -31.12
N LEU A 83 7.60 13.89 -30.11
CA LEU A 83 6.74 12.71 -30.14
C LEU A 83 5.26 13.07 -29.96
N SER A 84 4.39 12.21 -30.47
CA SER A 84 2.95 12.38 -30.29
C SER A 84 2.59 12.44 -28.80
N PHE A 85 1.80 13.45 -28.41
CA PHE A 85 1.35 13.60 -27.02
C PHE A 85 0.66 12.35 -26.50
N VAL A 86 -0.27 11.76 -27.27
CA VAL A 86 -1.05 10.59 -26.87
C VAL A 86 -0.15 9.38 -26.61
N GLY A 87 0.73 9.04 -27.56
CA GLY A 87 1.64 7.91 -27.41
C GLY A 87 2.60 8.07 -26.24
N LEU A 88 3.20 9.25 -26.09
CA LEU A 88 4.09 9.54 -24.98
C LEU A 88 3.35 9.51 -23.64
N PHE A 89 2.14 10.06 -23.56
CA PHE A 89 1.30 10.04 -22.37
C PHE A 89 0.96 8.60 -21.95
N THR A 90 0.56 7.75 -22.90
CA THR A 90 0.25 6.34 -22.64
C THR A 90 1.48 5.58 -22.11
N VAL A 91 2.65 5.74 -22.74
CA VAL A 91 3.88 5.10 -22.26
C VAL A 91 4.26 5.62 -20.87
N TYR A 92 4.23 6.94 -20.68
CA TYR A 92 4.54 7.59 -19.41
C TYR A 92 3.69 7.04 -18.27
N ILE A 93 2.36 7.04 -18.43
CA ILE A 93 1.44 6.70 -17.34
C ILE A 93 1.45 5.20 -17.01
N LEU A 94 1.66 4.33 -18.00
CA LEU A 94 1.78 2.89 -17.78
C LEU A 94 3.08 2.53 -17.05
N ILE A 95 4.21 3.14 -17.44
CA ILE A 95 5.50 2.94 -16.76
C ILE A 95 5.46 3.54 -15.36
N ASP A 96 4.90 4.74 -15.21
CA ASP A 96 4.75 5.40 -13.91
C ASP A 96 3.97 4.52 -12.90
N ASP A 97 2.85 3.93 -13.34
CA ASP A 97 2.00 3.12 -12.45
C ASP A 97 2.59 1.72 -12.18
N ILE A 98 3.23 1.06 -13.16
CA ILE A 98 3.85 -0.27 -12.93
C ILE A 98 5.07 -0.17 -12.00
N LEU A 99 5.85 0.91 -12.09
CA LEU A 99 6.96 1.17 -11.18
C LEU A 99 6.45 1.29 -9.75
N GLN A 100 5.35 1.98 -9.54
CA GLN A 100 4.75 2.12 -8.21
C GLN A 100 4.12 0.81 -7.72
N TYR A 101 3.45 0.05 -8.59
CA TYR A 101 2.92 -1.28 -8.26
C TYR A 101 4.00 -2.20 -7.70
N TRP A 102 5.14 -2.33 -8.40
CA TRP A 102 6.24 -3.20 -7.95
C TRP A 102 6.90 -2.69 -6.69
N TYR A 103 7.08 -1.37 -6.56
CA TYR A 103 7.63 -0.78 -5.35
C TYR A 103 6.74 -1.03 -4.13
N HIS A 104 5.43 -0.85 -4.29
CA HIS A 104 4.43 -1.11 -3.26
C HIS A 104 4.40 -2.59 -2.87
N ARG A 105 4.36 -3.50 -3.85
CA ARG A 105 4.45 -4.94 -3.59
C ARG A 105 5.74 -5.32 -2.87
N ALA A 106 6.89 -4.80 -3.31
CA ALA A 106 8.17 -5.03 -2.66
C ALA A 106 8.19 -4.50 -1.21
N ALA A 107 7.46 -3.42 -0.93
CA ALA A 107 7.25 -2.94 0.43
C ALA A 107 6.46 -3.91 1.30
N HIS A 108 5.56 -4.72 0.74
CA HIS A 108 4.88 -5.78 1.50
C HIS A 108 5.67 -7.09 1.62
N GLU A 109 6.71 -7.26 0.81
CA GLU A 109 7.45 -8.52 0.68
C GLU A 109 8.90 -8.47 1.20
N THR A 110 9.43 -7.27 1.50
CA THR A 110 10.81 -7.10 2.00
C THR A 110 10.87 -6.33 3.32
N PRO A 111 11.73 -6.72 4.29
CA PRO A 111 11.69 -6.12 5.62
C PRO A 111 12.05 -4.63 5.63
N PHE A 112 13.00 -4.23 4.79
CA PHE A 112 13.47 -2.84 4.75
C PHE A 112 12.40 -1.90 4.19
N LEU A 113 11.84 -2.21 3.01
CA LEU A 113 10.80 -1.39 2.40
C LEU A 113 9.50 -1.44 3.21
N TRP A 114 9.17 -2.58 3.83
CA TRP A 114 8.04 -2.66 4.77
C TRP A 114 8.18 -1.63 5.88
N LYS A 115 9.34 -1.52 6.53
CA LYS A 115 9.51 -0.53 7.60
C LYS A 115 9.37 0.92 7.10
N LEU A 116 9.64 1.19 5.83
CA LEU A 116 9.44 2.51 5.22
C LEU A 116 7.97 2.79 4.86
N HIS A 117 7.25 1.75 4.48
CA HIS A 117 5.84 1.82 4.07
C HIS A 117 4.84 1.58 5.21
N ARG A 118 5.26 0.90 6.28
CA ARG A 118 4.47 0.61 7.48
C ARG A 118 3.77 1.84 8.07
N PRO A 119 4.28 3.09 8.03
CA PRO A 119 3.51 4.24 8.48
C PRO A 119 2.14 4.35 7.81
N HIS A 120 2.07 3.97 6.53
CA HIS A 120 0.86 3.96 5.71
C HIS A 120 -0.18 2.97 6.25
N HIS A 121 0.27 1.75 6.53
CA HIS A 121 -0.53 0.69 7.14
C HIS A 121 -0.73 0.85 8.65
N GLN A 122 -0.09 1.83 9.28
CA GLN A 122 -0.34 2.15 10.70
C GLN A 122 -1.58 3.02 10.87
N ALA A 123 -2.09 3.66 9.81
CA ALA A 123 -3.32 4.45 9.90
C ALA A 123 -4.52 3.54 10.22
N GLU A 124 -5.13 3.77 11.39
CA GLU A 124 -6.37 3.08 11.81
C GLU A 124 -7.64 3.65 11.15
N GLU A 125 -7.48 4.74 10.40
CA GLU A 125 -8.55 5.42 9.68
C GLU A 125 -8.08 5.85 8.29
N MET A 126 -8.84 5.46 7.27
CA MET A 126 -8.71 6.00 5.93
C MET A 126 -9.08 7.48 5.90
N GLY A 127 -8.61 8.20 4.88
CA GLY A 127 -8.82 9.62 4.70
C GLY A 127 -7.98 10.14 3.54
N TYR A 128 -8.44 11.24 2.94
CA TYR A 128 -7.85 11.85 1.74
C TYR A 128 -6.33 12.12 1.86
N PHE A 129 -5.83 12.28 3.09
CA PHE A 129 -4.46 12.67 3.36
C PHE A 129 -3.55 11.51 3.81
N VAL A 130 -4.11 10.30 4.01
CA VAL A 130 -3.35 9.05 4.28
C VAL A 130 -2.39 8.74 3.14
N SER A 131 -2.69 9.17 1.91
CA SER A 131 -1.83 9.00 0.73
C SER A 131 -0.42 9.58 0.93
N TYR A 132 -0.24 10.53 1.85
CA TYR A 132 1.05 11.14 2.17
C TYR A 132 1.74 10.53 3.40
N ARG A 133 1.18 9.49 4.00
CA ARG A 133 1.68 8.88 5.23
C ARG A 133 2.69 7.75 4.95
N ASN A 134 3.92 8.09 4.62
CA ASN A 134 5.05 7.12 4.53
C ASN A 134 6.28 7.69 5.23
N ALA A 135 7.34 6.88 5.40
CA ALA A 135 8.63 7.39 5.85
C ALA A 135 9.26 8.29 4.77
N LEU A 136 10.08 9.26 5.18
CA LEU A 136 10.79 10.18 4.29
C LEU A 136 11.59 9.42 3.22
N VAL A 137 12.35 8.40 3.65
CA VAL A 137 13.21 7.59 2.76
C VAL A 137 12.37 6.77 1.77
N TYR A 138 11.12 6.44 2.10
CA TYR A 138 10.22 5.75 1.16
C TYR A 138 10.03 6.55 -0.12
N TYR A 139 9.84 7.86 -0.01
CA TYR A 139 9.64 8.74 -1.17
C TYR A 139 10.93 8.98 -1.95
N LEU A 140 12.09 9.07 -1.27
CA LEU A 140 13.38 9.20 -1.95
C LEU A 140 13.70 8.00 -2.85
N LEU A 141 13.32 6.80 -2.43
CA LEU A 141 13.57 5.55 -3.17
C LEU A 141 12.44 5.20 -4.15
N MET A 142 11.36 5.96 -4.18
CA MET A 142 10.18 5.67 -4.98
C MET A 142 10.47 5.88 -6.48
N PRO A 143 10.52 4.81 -7.29
CA PRO A 143 11.07 4.87 -8.65
C PRO A 143 10.23 5.73 -9.60
N ASN A 144 8.92 5.81 -9.40
CA ASN A 144 8.07 6.63 -10.25
C ASN A 144 8.29 8.15 -10.08
N ILE A 145 8.84 8.61 -8.95
CA ILE A 145 9.24 10.03 -8.80
C ILE A 145 10.49 10.32 -9.64
N TRP A 146 11.44 9.39 -9.71
CA TRP A 146 12.59 9.48 -10.60
C TRP A 146 12.17 9.39 -12.07
N TRP A 147 11.21 8.54 -12.39
CA TRP A 147 10.60 8.47 -13.72
C TRP A 147 9.97 9.80 -14.16
N VAL A 148 9.25 10.48 -13.26
CA VAL A 148 8.76 11.85 -13.48
C VAL A 148 9.92 12.79 -13.84
N ALA A 149 11.01 12.78 -13.07
CA ALA A 149 12.16 13.66 -13.34
C ALA A 149 12.85 13.35 -14.68
N ILE A 150 12.97 12.06 -15.04
CA ILE A 150 13.50 11.63 -16.34
C ILE A 150 12.63 12.17 -17.48
N ILE A 151 11.31 11.98 -17.41
CA ILE A 151 10.41 12.44 -18.47
C ILE A 151 10.38 13.97 -18.58
N LEU A 152 10.51 14.68 -17.46
CA LEU A 152 10.68 16.14 -17.48
C LEU A 152 11.96 16.56 -18.20
N PHE A 153 13.10 15.93 -17.91
CA PHE A 153 14.38 16.19 -18.59
C PHE A 153 14.28 15.94 -20.11
N LEU A 154 13.58 14.87 -20.49
CA LEU A 154 13.35 14.49 -21.88
C LEU A 154 12.27 15.35 -22.58
N GLY A 155 11.69 16.35 -21.92
CA GLY A 155 10.74 17.31 -22.51
C GLY A 155 9.27 16.94 -22.39
N GLY A 156 8.91 15.91 -21.63
CA GLY A 156 7.54 15.43 -21.44
C GLY A 156 6.72 16.21 -20.39
N GLY A 157 6.94 17.52 -20.24
CA GLY A 157 6.27 18.35 -19.22
C GLY A 157 4.74 18.23 -19.21
N LYS A 158 4.11 18.33 -20.40
CA LYS A 158 2.65 18.23 -20.54
C LYS A 158 2.11 16.85 -20.14
N VAL A 159 2.81 15.77 -20.49
CA VAL A 159 2.33 14.40 -20.16
C VAL A 159 2.45 14.12 -18.67
N VAL A 160 3.51 14.62 -18.03
CA VAL A 160 3.72 14.55 -16.58
C VAL A 160 2.62 15.31 -15.85
N ALA A 161 2.33 16.55 -16.25
CA ALA A 161 1.28 17.37 -15.65
C ALA A 161 -0.08 16.66 -15.68
N LEU A 162 -0.51 16.18 -16.85
CA LEU A 162 -1.79 15.47 -16.96
C LEU A 162 -1.82 14.17 -16.17
N GLY A 163 -0.75 13.37 -16.22
CA GLY A 163 -0.70 12.10 -15.51
C GLY A 163 -0.69 12.29 -13.99
N LEU A 164 0.02 13.30 -13.48
CA LEU A 164 -0.03 13.66 -12.06
C LEU A 164 -1.45 14.07 -11.62
N ILE A 165 -2.16 14.87 -12.41
CA ILE A 165 -3.55 15.25 -12.09
C ILE A 165 -4.45 14.01 -11.97
N LEU A 166 -4.42 13.14 -12.99
CA LEU A 166 -5.24 11.92 -13.02
C LEU A 166 -4.89 10.95 -11.89
N LYS A 167 -3.59 10.76 -11.67
CA LYS A 167 -3.05 9.92 -10.60
C LYS A 167 -3.45 10.44 -9.23
N GLN A 168 -3.33 11.74 -8.97
CA GLN A 168 -3.73 12.32 -7.69
C GLN A 168 -5.23 12.22 -7.46
N LEU A 169 -6.06 12.39 -8.49
CA LEU A 169 -7.52 12.21 -8.39
C LEU A 169 -7.86 10.78 -7.94
N ILE A 170 -7.25 9.77 -8.57
CA ILE A 170 -7.52 8.36 -8.27
C ILE A 170 -6.94 7.95 -6.90
N ILE A 171 -5.70 8.32 -6.59
CA ILE A 171 -5.06 7.98 -5.30
C ILE A 171 -5.81 8.62 -4.14
N ILE A 172 -6.04 9.94 -4.18
CA ILE A 172 -6.73 10.63 -3.10
C ILE A 172 -8.16 10.10 -2.99
N GLY A 173 -8.82 9.86 -4.13
CA GLY A 173 -10.16 9.27 -4.16
C GLY A 173 -10.23 7.86 -3.59
N SER A 174 -9.22 7.00 -3.83
CA SER A 174 -9.21 5.62 -3.34
C SER A 174 -8.81 5.49 -1.87
N HIS A 175 -8.10 6.49 -1.32
CA HIS A 175 -7.75 6.57 0.10
C HIS A 175 -8.78 7.34 0.93
N SER A 176 -9.63 8.13 0.28
CA SER A 176 -10.62 8.97 0.95
C SER A 176 -11.56 8.13 1.81
N ARG A 177 -11.94 8.67 2.95
CA ARG A 177 -13.00 8.07 3.78
C ARG A 177 -14.35 8.10 3.09
N LEU A 178 -14.52 8.98 2.09
CA LEU A 178 -15.64 8.95 1.17
C LEU A 178 -15.55 7.72 0.26
N LYS A 179 -16.37 6.72 0.59
CA LYS A 179 -16.54 5.49 -0.18
C LYS A 179 -17.39 5.75 -1.43
N TRP A 180 -16.87 6.54 -2.37
CA TRP A 180 -17.62 7.02 -3.54
C TRP A 180 -18.08 5.88 -4.47
N ASP A 181 -17.45 4.71 -4.41
CA ASP A 181 -17.84 3.52 -5.14
C ASP A 181 -18.99 2.74 -4.47
N LYS A 182 -19.27 2.98 -3.19
CA LYS A 182 -20.33 2.30 -2.42
C LYS A 182 -21.71 2.36 -3.09
N PRO A 183 -22.20 3.54 -3.56
CA PRO A 183 -23.50 3.62 -4.22
C PRO A 183 -23.59 2.74 -5.46
N PHE A 184 -22.48 2.54 -6.18
CA PHE A 184 -22.48 1.73 -7.39
C PHE A 184 -22.73 0.24 -7.12
N TYR A 185 -22.32 -0.27 -5.96
CA TYR A 185 -22.63 -1.64 -5.54
C TYR A 185 -24.08 -1.77 -5.01
N GLN A 186 -24.61 -0.71 -4.39
CA GLN A 186 -25.94 -0.72 -3.79
C GLN A 186 -27.06 -0.66 -4.84
N TYR A 187 -26.96 0.26 -5.81
CA TYR A 187 -28.01 0.48 -6.81
C TYR A 187 -27.79 -0.38 -8.05
N ALA A 188 -28.77 -1.23 -8.40
CA ALA A 188 -28.65 -2.20 -9.49
C ALA A 188 -28.29 -1.56 -10.85
N VAL A 189 -28.81 -0.36 -11.13
CA VAL A 189 -28.54 0.39 -12.38
C VAL A 189 -27.07 0.82 -12.51
N LEU A 190 -26.36 1.02 -11.39
CA LEU A 190 -24.97 1.47 -11.38
C LEU A 190 -23.97 0.30 -11.36
N ARG A 191 -24.42 -0.92 -11.04
CA ARG A 191 -23.55 -2.11 -10.88
C ARG A 191 -22.75 -2.46 -12.15
N PRO A 192 -23.30 -2.39 -13.38
CA PRO A 192 -22.52 -2.68 -14.58
C PRO A 192 -21.33 -1.73 -14.74
N LEU A 193 -21.51 -0.45 -14.39
CA LEU A 193 -20.49 0.58 -14.52
C LEU A 193 -19.31 0.32 -13.58
N ILE A 194 -19.57 0.00 -12.30
CA ILE A 194 -18.47 -0.26 -11.35
C ILE A 194 -17.72 -1.55 -11.66
N LYS A 195 -18.39 -2.59 -12.20
CA LYS A 195 -17.71 -3.81 -12.64
C LYS A 195 -16.70 -3.59 -13.77
N ILE A 196 -16.90 -2.55 -14.59
CA ILE A 196 -15.93 -2.14 -15.60
C ILE A 196 -14.87 -1.24 -14.95
N LEU A 197 -15.31 -0.24 -14.19
CA LEU A 197 -14.43 0.77 -13.60
C LEU A 197 -13.41 0.16 -12.64
N GLU A 198 -13.82 -0.75 -11.75
CA GLU A 198 -12.93 -1.43 -10.80
C GLU A 198 -11.85 -2.25 -11.51
N ARG A 199 -12.07 -2.67 -12.76
CA ARG A 199 -11.10 -3.42 -13.58
C ARG A 199 -10.11 -2.54 -14.33
N ILE A 200 -10.29 -1.22 -14.26
CA ILE A 200 -9.43 -0.24 -14.88
C ILE A 200 -8.69 0.53 -13.79
N ILE A 201 -9.42 1.20 -12.90
CA ILE A 201 -8.86 2.07 -11.85
C ILE A 201 -9.02 1.48 -10.45
N ILE A 202 -8.19 1.96 -9.54
CA ILE A 202 -8.26 1.63 -8.12
C ILE A 202 -9.42 2.40 -7.46
N THR A 203 -10.34 1.66 -6.85
CA THR A 203 -11.52 2.19 -6.14
C THR A 203 -11.29 2.16 -4.62
N PRO A 204 -12.11 2.89 -3.82
CA PRO A 204 -12.06 2.79 -2.37
C PRO A 204 -12.25 1.36 -1.86
N ALA A 205 -13.21 0.58 -2.36
CA ALA A 205 -13.38 -0.81 -1.90
C ALA A 205 -12.14 -1.67 -2.15
N PHE A 206 -11.46 -1.47 -3.30
CA PHE A 206 -10.25 -2.20 -3.66
C PHE A 206 -9.07 -1.84 -2.75
N HIS A 207 -8.80 -0.54 -2.58
CA HIS A 207 -7.65 -0.06 -1.81
C HIS A 207 -7.89 -0.12 -0.30
N HIS A 208 -9.10 0.13 0.18
CA HIS A 208 -9.43 -0.08 1.59
C HIS A 208 -9.21 -1.53 1.99
N SER A 209 -9.55 -2.50 1.11
CA SER A 209 -9.26 -3.93 1.35
C SER A 209 -7.82 -4.16 1.75
N HIS A 210 -6.89 -3.52 1.04
CA HIS A 210 -5.46 -3.62 1.26
C HIS A 210 -5.03 -3.08 2.64
N HIS A 211 -5.73 -2.06 3.16
CA HIS A 211 -5.48 -1.50 4.49
C HIS A 211 -6.13 -2.25 5.64
N GLY A 212 -6.92 -3.30 5.37
CA GLY A 212 -7.55 -4.10 6.41
C GLY A 212 -6.54 -4.81 7.30
N THR A 213 -6.83 -4.96 8.59
CA THR A 213 -5.86 -5.51 9.57
C THR A 213 -5.52 -6.98 9.31
N SER A 214 -6.45 -7.78 8.80
CA SER A 214 -6.24 -9.21 8.53
C SER A 214 -7.26 -9.78 7.54
N ARG A 215 -6.95 -10.90 6.91
CA ARG A 215 -7.86 -11.61 5.97
C ARG A 215 -9.00 -12.38 6.66
N LEU A 216 -9.21 -12.19 7.97
CA LEU A 216 -10.27 -12.89 8.71
C LEU A 216 -11.66 -12.40 8.31
N ASP A 217 -11.84 -11.07 8.21
CA ASP A 217 -13.06 -10.53 7.61
C ASP A 217 -13.09 -10.78 6.09
N ALA A 218 -14.28 -10.64 5.50
CA ALA A 218 -14.48 -10.89 4.07
C ALA A 218 -13.95 -9.77 3.17
N ALA A 219 -13.63 -8.61 3.75
CA ALA A 219 -13.36 -7.36 3.04
C ALA A 219 -11.88 -6.94 3.10
N SER A 220 -10.99 -7.73 3.70
CA SER A 220 -9.61 -7.34 3.94
C SER A 220 -8.65 -8.26 3.19
N GLU A 221 -7.72 -7.65 2.45
CA GLU A 221 -6.65 -8.31 1.70
C GLU A 221 -5.33 -7.53 1.83
N PRO A 222 -4.70 -7.49 3.02
CA PRO A 222 -3.44 -6.77 3.24
C PRO A 222 -2.19 -7.40 2.58
N ASN A 223 -2.40 -8.44 1.77
CA ASN A 223 -1.37 -9.18 1.07
C ASN A 223 -1.58 -9.22 -0.46
N GLY A 224 -2.50 -8.42 -0.97
CA GLY A 224 -2.77 -8.21 -2.40
C GLY A 224 -3.21 -6.77 -2.65
N ASN A 225 -3.79 -6.48 -3.82
CA ASN A 225 -4.28 -5.15 -4.18
C ASN A 225 -3.23 -4.03 -4.06
N PHE A 226 -2.06 -4.22 -4.67
CA PHE A 226 -0.93 -3.29 -4.61
C PHE A 226 -1.00 -2.16 -5.64
N GLY A 227 -1.92 -2.25 -6.60
CA GLY A 227 -2.14 -1.24 -7.63
C GLY A 227 -2.43 0.12 -7.03
N ASN A 228 -1.91 1.15 -7.68
CA ASN A 228 -1.97 2.50 -7.16
C ASN A 228 -2.99 3.35 -7.94
N MET A 229 -2.86 3.43 -9.27
CA MET A 229 -3.86 4.08 -10.12
C MET A 229 -4.67 3.06 -10.89
N PHE A 230 -4.04 2.03 -11.46
CA PHE A 230 -4.72 1.00 -12.22
C PHE A 230 -4.75 -0.37 -11.52
N SER A 231 -5.89 -1.06 -11.62
CA SER A 231 -6.07 -2.40 -11.04
C SER A 231 -5.63 -3.52 -11.97
N PHE A 232 -5.34 -3.23 -13.25
CA PHE A 232 -4.97 -4.27 -14.21
C PHE A 232 -3.59 -4.89 -13.91
N TRP A 233 -2.69 -4.18 -13.22
CA TRP A 233 -1.43 -4.78 -12.76
C TRP A 233 -1.68 -5.90 -11.75
N ASP A 234 -2.56 -5.68 -10.79
CA ASP A 234 -2.95 -6.73 -9.85
C ASP A 234 -3.64 -7.91 -10.54
N GLN A 235 -4.40 -7.65 -11.60
CA GLN A 235 -5.02 -8.71 -12.39
C GLN A 235 -3.97 -9.53 -13.13
N LEU A 236 -3.01 -8.86 -13.77
CA LEU A 236 -1.92 -9.49 -14.52
C LEU A 236 -1.03 -10.35 -13.62
N PHE A 237 -0.74 -9.87 -12.41
CA PHE A 237 0.18 -10.53 -11.47
C PHE A 237 -0.52 -11.36 -10.39
N GLY A 238 -1.85 -11.56 -10.50
CA GLY A 238 -2.62 -12.46 -9.65
C GLY A 238 -2.82 -11.99 -8.20
N THR A 239 -2.68 -10.69 -7.93
CA THR A 239 -2.84 -10.09 -6.60
C THR A 239 -4.20 -9.39 -6.41
N ALA A 240 -5.03 -9.31 -7.46
CA ALA A 240 -6.32 -8.64 -7.41
C ALA A 240 -7.39 -9.42 -6.62
N ARG A 241 -8.04 -8.73 -5.70
CA ARG A 241 -9.25 -9.14 -4.95
C ARG A 241 -10.27 -8.02 -5.01
N PHE A 242 -11.23 -8.17 -5.91
CA PHE A 242 -12.38 -7.29 -6.05
C PHE A 242 -13.44 -7.65 -5.02
N GLN A 243 -13.98 -6.65 -4.36
CA GLN A 243 -14.96 -6.79 -3.30
C GLN A 243 -15.93 -5.60 -3.32
N ASN A 244 -17.12 -5.81 -2.79
CA ASN A 244 -18.18 -4.80 -2.69
C ASN A 244 -18.45 -4.37 -1.23
N SER A 245 -17.50 -4.69 -0.34
CA SER A 245 -17.53 -4.39 1.09
C SER A 245 -16.23 -3.68 1.51
N TYR A 246 -16.17 -3.25 2.77
CA TYR A 246 -15.03 -2.52 3.32
C TYR A 246 -14.57 -3.19 4.62
N PRO A 247 -13.26 -3.16 4.96
CA PRO A 247 -12.75 -3.69 6.22
C PRO A 247 -13.50 -3.16 7.44
N LYS A 248 -13.61 -4.03 8.44
CA LYS A 248 -14.14 -3.64 9.75
C LYS A 248 -13.13 -2.81 10.54
N GLU A 249 -11.85 -3.14 10.39
CA GLU A 249 -10.73 -2.49 11.07
C GLU A 249 -9.59 -2.24 10.08
N TYR A 250 -8.92 -1.10 10.25
CA TYR A 250 -7.73 -0.71 9.51
C TYR A 250 -6.55 -0.59 10.45
N GLY A 251 -5.36 -0.53 9.88
CA GLY A 251 -4.13 -0.37 10.65
C GLY A 251 -3.34 -1.68 10.74
N LEU A 252 -2.49 -1.76 11.76
CA LEU A 252 -1.70 -2.95 12.02
C LEU A 252 -2.48 -3.95 12.89
N GLN A 253 -2.36 -5.24 12.59
CA GLN A 253 -2.91 -6.30 13.46
C GLN A 253 -2.30 -6.23 14.88
N GLN A 254 -1.00 -5.94 14.99
CA GLN A 254 -0.34 -5.61 16.25
C GLN A 254 -0.18 -4.11 16.40
N LYS A 255 -1.00 -3.51 17.25
CA LYS A 255 -0.91 -2.07 17.56
C LYS A 255 0.34 -1.76 18.38
N THR A 256 1.00 -0.67 18.02
CA THR A 256 2.20 -0.14 18.67
C THR A 256 2.01 1.33 19.00
N ASN A 257 2.69 1.83 20.03
CA ASN A 257 2.65 3.24 20.42
C ASN A 257 3.86 4.00 19.86
N ASP A 258 3.97 4.01 18.54
CA ASP A 258 5.09 4.66 17.85
C ASP A 258 4.90 6.18 17.77
N PRO A 259 5.91 6.99 18.13
CA PRO A 259 5.86 8.42 17.86
C PRO A 259 5.96 8.68 16.36
N TRP A 260 5.31 9.75 15.90
CA TRP A 260 5.30 10.15 14.48
C TRP A 260 6.72 10.38 13.93
N THR A 261 7.67 10.78 14.79
CA THR A 261 9.08 10.98 14.43
C THR A 261 9.77 9.67 14.03
N ALA A 262 9.56 8.59 14.77
CA ALA A 262 10.09 7.27 14.42
C ALA A 262 9.46 6.76 13.12
N SER A 263 8.15 6.97 12.96
CA SER A 263 7.40 6.61 11.76
C SER A 263 7.91 7.35 10.51
N TYR A 264 8.14 8.66 10.60
CA TYR A 264 8.55 9.47 9.45
C TYR A 264 10.06 9.40 9.15
N PHE A 265 10.91 9.42 10.18
CA PHE A 265 12.36 9.51 10.03
C PHE A 265 13.07 8.15 10.15
N TYR A 266 12.38 7.01 10.11
CA TYR A 266 13.04 5.72 9.99
C TYR A 266 13.94 5.69 8.73
N PRO A 267 15.19 5.18 8.80
CA PRO A 267 15.81 4.43 9.91
C PRO A 267 16.56 5.27 10.94
N PHE A 268 16.58 6.60 10.83
CA PHE A 268 17.39 7.50 11.65
C PHE A 268 16.84 7.71 13.06
N VAL A 269 15.50 7.74 13.20
CA VAL A 269 14.82 7.80 14.50
C VAL A 269 14.18 6.44 14.77
N LYS A 270 14.49 5.87 15.95
CA LYS A 270 13.96 4.57 16.39
C LYS A 270 12.74 4.77 17.29
N SER A 271 11.87 3.77 17.34
CA SER A 271 10.72 3.78 18.26
C SER A 271 11.16 3.36 19.67
N PRO A 272 10.67 4.05 20.73
CA PRO A 272 10.85 3.59 22.10
C PRO A 272 9.98 2.38 22.46
N ASP A 273 8.94 2.08 21.67
CA ASP A 273 8.11 0.89 21.89
C ASP A 273 8.87 -0.37 21.46
N ILE A 274 9.25 -1.21 22.42
CA ILE A 274 10.01 -2.45 22.19
C ILE A 274 9.27 -3.47 21.31
N LYS A 275 7.94 -3.38 21.21
CA LYS A 275 7.13 -4.24 20.34
C LYS A 275 7.18 -3.79 18.88
N SER A 276 7.62 -2.56 18.61
CA SER A 276 7.66 -1.99 17.27
C SER A 276 8.81 -2.51 16.43
N GLU A 277 8.54 -2.75 15.14
CA GLU A 277 9.56 -3.11 14.15
C GLU A 277 10.65 -2.03 13.96
N TRP A 278 10.38 -0.80 14.41
CA TRP A 278 11.33 0.31 14.39
C TRP A 278 12.16 0.46 15.67
N SER A 279 11.92 -0.36 16.69
CA SER A 279 12.78 -0.36 17.87
C SER A 279 14.18 -0.85 17.52
N ALA A 280 15.22 -0.27 18.15
CA ALA A 280 16.62 -0.57 17.85
C ALA A 280 16.97 -2.06 18.03
N GLY A 281 16.36 -2.72 19.02
CA GLY A 281 16.57 -4.13 19.32
C GLY A 281 15.61 -5.09 18.63
N PHE A 282 14.66 -4.60 17.83
CA PHE A 282 13.63 -5.45 17.26
C PHE A 282 14.20 -6.40 16.20
N LYS A 283 13.95 -7.70 16.39
CA LYS A 283 14.22 -8.74 15.40
C LYS A 283 13.00 -9.64 15.26
N LYS A 284 12.69 -10.01 14.03
CA LYS A 284 11.75 -11.10 13.78
C LYS A 284 12.45 -12.40 14.16
N THR A 285 11.89 -13.11 15.11
CA THR A 285 12.39 -14.40 15.59
C THR A 285 11.53 -15.51 15.04
N ASP A 286 12.15 -16.63 14.69
CA ASP A 286 11.40 -17.86 14.45
C ASP A 286 10.82 -18.36 15.78
N THR A 287 9.50 -18.48 15.84
CA THR A 287 8.73 -18.97 16.98
C THR A 287 8.10 -20.33 16.68
N SER A 288 8.41 -20.91 15.52
CA SER A 288 8.00 -22.26 15.18
C SER A 288 8.71 -23.29 16.06
N SER A 289 8.08 -24.45 16.20
CA SER A 289 8.65 -25.64 16.83
C SER A 289 8.40 -26.85 15.95
N SER A 290 9.17 -27.91 16.16
CA SER A 290 8.98 -29.17 15.44
C SER A 290 7.64 -29.82 15.76
N GLU A 291 7.18 -29.72 17.01
CA GLU A 291 5.93 -30.31 17.47
C GLU A 291 4.69 -29.57 16.94
N ALA A 292 3.68 -30.34 16.54
CA ALA A 292 2.38 -29.78 16.18
C ALA A 292 1.61 -29.30 17.42
N ILE A 293 0.80 -28.26 17.24
CA ILE A 293 0.01 -27.67 18.32
C ILE A 293 -1.43 -28.21 18.23
N PRO A 294 -1.93 -28.92 19.25
CA PRO A 294 -3.35 -29.28 19.31
C PRO A 294 -4.17 -28.01 19.58
N VAL A 295 -5.16 -27.76 18.73
CA VAL A 295 -6.08 -26.63 18.86
C VAL A 295 -7.52 -27.10 18.75
N SER A 296 -8.38 -26.52 19.56
CA SER A 296 -9.83 -26.70 19.47
C SER A 296 -10.39 -25.76 18.43
N LEU A 297 -11.03 -26.32 17.40
CA LEU A 297 -11.59 -25.57 16.29
C LEU A 297 -13.11 -25.69 16.27
N THR A 298 -13.79 -24.60 15.94
CA THR A 298 -15.26 -24.54 15.87
C THR A 298 -15.76 -24.59 14.43
N LYS A 299 -16.73 -25.45 14.15
CA LYS A 299 -17.38 -25.53 12.82
C LYS A 299 -17.89 -24.16 12.35
N GLY A 300 -17.57 -23.81 11.11
CA GLY A 300 -18.01 -22.57 10.46
C GLY A 300 -17.07 -21.38 10.68
N GLU A 301 -16.17 -21.44 11.67
CA GLU A 301 -15.20 -20.39 11.90
C GLU A 301 -14.05 -20.45 10.89
N ALA A 302 -13.50 -19.29 10.57
CA ALA A 302 -12.33 -19.13 9.72
C ALA A 302 -11.11 -18.77 10.58
N TYR A 303 -9.99 -19.42 10.28
CA TYR A 303 -8.72 -19.19 10.96
C TYR A 303 -7.65 -18.85 9.93
N LEU A 304 -6.62 -18.12 10.36
CA LEU A 304 -5.43 -17.83 9.57
C LEU A 304 -4.25 -18.59 10.15
N TRP A 305 -3.78 -19.62 9.45
CA TRP A 305 -2.58 -20.35 9.84
C TRP A 305 -1.31 -19.55 9.51
N CYS A 306 -0.37 -19.49 10.45
CA CYS A 306 0.92 -18.85 10.26
C CYS A 306 1.83 -19.71 9.38
N ALA A 307 2.08 -19.24 8.15
CA ALA A 307 3.01 -19.85 7.22
C ALA A 307 4.47 -19.37 7.39
N CYS A 308 4.69 -18.23 8.07
CA CYS A 308 5.99 -17.58 8.12
C CYS A 308 6.90 -18.06 9.27
N GLY A 309 6.36 -18.77 10.25
CA GLY A 309 7.10 -19.22 11.45
C GLY A 309 7.36 -18.13 12.49
N MET A 310 7.09 -16.85 12.22
CA MET A 310 7.46 -15.74 13.12
C MET A 310 6.33 -15.25 14.05
N SER A 311 5.18 -15.93 14.06
CA SER A 311 4.02 -15.47 14.84
C SER A 311 4.17 -15.75 16.32
N LYS A 312 3.86 -14.79 17.19
CA LYS A 312 3.86 -15.01 18.64
C LYS A 312 2.63 -15.78 19.13
N ASP A 313 1.64 -15.97 18.26
CA ASP A 313 0.37 -16.65 18.55
C ASP A 313 0.26 -17.97 17.75
N GLN A 314 1.35 -18.75 17.72
CA GLN A 314 1.36 -20.03 16.99
C GLN A 314 0.20 -20.94 17.45
N PRO A 315 -0.47 -21.66 16.53
CA PRO A 315 -0.14 -21.81 15.09
C PRO A 315 -0.80 -20.76 14.19
N PHE A 316 -1.44 -19.73 14.74
CA PHE A 316 -2.21 -18.73 14.01
C PHE A 316 -1.37 -17.51 13.63
N CYS A 317 -1.88 -16.72 12.68
CA CYS A 317 -1.21 -15.53 12.16
C CYS A 317 -1.54 -14.28 13.01
N ASP A 318 -0.49 -13.58 13.43
CA ASP A 318 -0.55 -12.31 14.18
C ASP A 318 -0.03 -11.10 13.38
N GLY A 319 0.18 -11.27 12.06
CA GLY A 319 0.65 -10.21 11.17
C GLY A 319 2.18 -10.09 11.09
N SER A 320 2.94 -10.87 11.86
CA SER A 320 4.41 -10.79 11.87
C SER A 320 5.06 -11.08 10.50
N HIS A 321 4.33 -11.64 9.54
CA HIS A 321 4.78 -11.91 8.18
C HIS A 321 4.97 -10.67 7.29
N HIS A 322 4.44 -9.50 7.65
CA HIS A 322 4.58 -8.30 6.80
C HIS A 322 6.07 -7.98 6.50
N GLY A 323 6.37 -7.56 5.28
CA GLY A 323 7.76 -7.43 4.84
C GLY A 323 8.44 -8.77 4.59
N THR A 324 7.67 -9.84 4.37
CA THR A 324 8.18 -11.12 3.86
C THR A 324 7.28 -11.64 2.74
N LYS A 325 7.79 -12.61 1.97
CA LYS A 325 7.03 -13.27 0.91
C LYS A 325 5.96 -14.24 1.44
N PHE A 326 6.02 -14.62 2.72
CA PHE A 326 5.06 -15.54 3.31
C PHE A 326 3.70 -14.89 3.52
N LYS A 327 2.64 -15.57 3.09
CA LYS A 327 1.25 -15.14 3.31
C LYS A 327 0.52 -16.17 4.17
N PRO A 328 -0.32 -15.75 5.13
CA PRO A 328 -1.07 -16.69 5.96
C PRO A 328 -2.12 -17.44 5.12
N GLN A 329 -2.38 -18.69 5.50
CA GLN A 329 -3.38 -19.54 4.85
C GLN A 329 -4.71 -19.44 5.60
N LYS A 330 -5.74 -18.92 4.94
CA LYS A 330 -7.11 -18.93 5.45
C LYS A 330 -7.74 -20.30 5.25
N PHE A 331 -8.38 -20.84 6.28
CA PHE A 331 -9.18 -22.06 6.17
C PHE A 331 -10.43 -21.97 7.04
N THR A 332 -11.50 -22.63 6.59
CA THR A 332 -12.79 -22.68 7.30
C THR A 332 -13.05 -24.10 7.80
N VAL A 333 -13.47 -24.20 9.06
CA VAL A 333 -13.57 -25.47 9.76
C VAL A 333 -14.89 -26.16 9.44
N LYS A 334 -14.82 -27.43 9.01
CA LYS A 334 -16.01 -28.22 8.61
C LYS A 334 -16.68 -28.99 9.76
N ARG A 335 -15.93 -29.31 10.82
CA ARG A 335 -16.39 -30.07 12.00
C ARG A 335 -15.71 -29.52 13.25
N THR A 336 -16.47 -29.38 14.33
CA THR A 336 -15.91 -28.97 15.64
C THR A 336 -15.09 -30.10 16.22
N GLY A 337 -13.91 -29.78 16.76
CA GLY A 337 -13.06 -30.76 17.43
C GLY A 337 -11.63 -30.28 17.58
N THR A 338 -10.84 -31.09 18.28
CA THR A 338 -9.41 -30.86 18.45
C THR A 338 -8.65 -31.45 17.27
N VAL A 339 -7.81 -30.63 16.62
CA VAL A 339 -6.90 -31.07 15.55
C VAL A 339 -5.48 -30.61 15.84
N LYS A 340 -4.49 -31.28 15.25
CA LYS A 340 -3.10 -30.84 15.31
C LYS A 340 -2.79 -29.97 14.09
N LEU A 341 -2.43 -28.70 14.32
CA LEU A 341 -1.95 -27.82 13.26
C LEU A 341 -0.43 -27.84 13.19
N CYS A 342 0.09 -27.72 11.97
CA CYS A 342 1.53 -27.72 11.70
C CYS A 342 2.20 -26.51 12.35
N ASN A 343 3.19 -26.74 13.20
CA ASN A 343 4.05 -25.66 13.69
C ASN A 343 5.41 -25.62 13.00
N CYS A 344 5.96 -26.73 12.51
CA CYS A 344 7.27 -26.76 11.85
C CYS A 344 7.33 -26.05 10.48
N LYS A 345 6.16 -25.73 9.91
CA LYS A 345 5.97 -25.06 8.61
C LYS A 345 6.46 -25.87 7.39
N LYS A 346 6.64 -27.19 7.56
CA LYS A 346 7.11 -28.12 6.52
C LYS A 346 6.08 -29.18 6.11
N SER A 347 4.88 -29.17 6.68
CA SER A 347 3.80 -30.10 6.29
C SER A 347 3.48 -29.96 4.79
N ASN A 348 3.26 -31.09 4.11
CA ASN A 348 2.76 -31.12 2.74
C ASN A 348 1.24 -30.90 2.68
N GLY A 349 0.55 -31.08 3.81
CA GLY A 349 -0.89 -30.92 3.98
C GLY A 349 -1.29 -29.68 4.80
N THR A 350 -0.62 -28.54 4.64
CA THR A 350 -0.92 -27.34 5.43
C THR A 350 -2.41 -26.94 5.33
N PRO A 351 -3.03 -26.53 6.45
CA PRO A 351 -2.41 -26.15 7.73
C PRO A 351 -2.23 -27.30 8.73
N PHE A 352 -2.62 -28.53 8.40
CA PHE A 352 -2.65 -29.66 9.34
C PHE A 352 -1.27 -30.33 9.48
N CYS A 353 -1.04 -30.97 10.62
CA CYS A 353 0.14 -31.81 10.82
C CYS A 353 0.00 -33.12 10.03
N ASP A 354 1.07 -33.50 9.32
CA ASP A 354 1.22 -34.76 8.59
C ASP A 354 2.47 -35.54 9.05
N ASP A 355 2.99 -35.20 10.23
CA ASP A 355 4.16 -35.79 10.85
C ASP A 355 5.49 -35.65 10.07
N THR A 356 5.56 -34.79 9.04
CA THR A 356 6.80 -34.46 8.31
C THR A 356 7.95 -34.02 9.24
N HIS A 357 7.63 -33.45 10.41
CA HIS A 357 8.63 -33.03 11.39
C HIS A 357 9.42 -34.19 12.03
N LEU A 358 8.88 -35.42 12.01
CA LEU A 358 9.56 -36.60 12.57
C LEU A 358 10.78 -36.98 11.73
N SER A 359 10.70 -36.86 10.39
CA SER A 359 11.82 -37.14 9.49
C SER A 359 12.87 -36.02 9.44
N LEU A 360 12.56 -34.83 9.98
CA LEU A 360 13.52 -33.73 10.06
C LEU A 360 14.46 -33.84 11.27
N LYS A 361 14.01 -34.50 12.34
CA LYS A 361 14.80 -34.74 13.55
C LYS A 361 15.90 -35.79 13.36
N SER A 362 15.79 -36.67 12.37
CA SER A 362 16.79 -37.71 12.10
C SER A 362 18.04 -37.23 11.34
N THR A 363 18.11 -35.95 10.98
CA THR A 363 19.18 -35.37 10.15
C THR A 363 19.99 -34.26 10.82
N SER A 364 19.83 -34.06 12.13
CA SER A 364 20.56 -33.05 12.92
C SER A 364 21.57 -33.66 13.87
#